data_AF-A0A1V5R454-F1
#
_entry.id   AF-A0A1V5R454-F1
#
_cell.length_a   1.000
_cell.length_b   1.000
_cell.length_c   1.000
_cell.angle_alpha   90.00
_cell.angle_beta   90.00
_cell.angle_gamma   90.00
#
_symmetry.space_group_name_H-M   'P 1'
#
loop_
_entity.id
_entity.type
_entity.pdbx_description
1 polymer ?
#
loop_
_entity_poly.entity_id
_entity_poly.type
_entity_poly.pdbx_seq_one_letter_code
_entity_poly.pdbx_strand_id
1 'polypeptide(L)'
;MLDQLFGSKTRVLLLRLFLNNPEKYYFVRELARNLDIHLNSVRRELENLENIGILNSCDHPEIAQEEETEAKDNKKYYRLNSQFVFIEELRSLFIKSHVIMEQALIDKVEKMGEVNLFLLSGVFVGREEAPADLLLVGTVNKQKLSKLVANFEKELGRSVNYAVMSKQDFLYRRGMTDRFIFDLLENKNLILINRFKDK
;
A
#
# COMPACT_ATOMS: atom_id res chain seq x y z
N MET A 1 8.05 8.79 -10.42
CA MET A 1 8.96 9.25 -9.35
C MET A 1 9.79 8.10 -8.77
N LEU A 2 9.20 7.03 -8.23
CA LEU A 2 10.00 5.89 -7.75
C LEU A 2 10.88 5.28 -8.83
N ASP A 3 10.39 5.20 -10.07
CA ASP A 3 11.20 4.70 -11.20
C ASP A 3 12.47 5.52 -11.45
N GLN A 4 12.42 6.83 -11.17
CA GLN A 4 13.57 7.73 -11.28
C GLN A 4 14.51 7.58 -10.08
N LEU A 5 13.95 7.40 -8.87
CA LEU A 5 14.71 7.21 -7.64
C LEU A 5 15.48 5.87 -7.65
N PHE A 6 14.84 4.79 -8.11
CA PHE A 6 15.41 3.45 -8.18
C PHE A 6 16.10 3.14 -9.52
N GLY A 7 15.99 4.03 -10.50
CA GLY A 7 16.61 3.92 -11.83
C GLY A 7 16.04 2.83 -12.74
N SER A 8 14.96 2.14 -12.35
CA SER A 8 14.36 1.04 -13.12
C SER A 8 12.86 0.92 -12.86
N LYS A 9 12.06 1.06 -13.93
CA LYS A 9 10.60 0.85 -13.88
C LYS A 9 10.27 -0.60 -13.50
N THR A 10 10.98 -1.56 -14.09
CA THR A 10 10.78 -2.98 -13.82
C THR A 10 11.03 -3.32 -12.36
N ARG A 11 12.09 -2.76 -11.76
CA ARG A 11 12.39 -2.94 -10.33
C ARG A 11 11.27 -2.45 -9.44
N VAL A 12 10.74 -1.26 -9.72
CA VAL A 12 9.65 -0.67 -8.92
C VAL A 12 8.38 -1.51 -9.03
N LEU A 13 8.04 -2.01 -10.23
CA LEU A 13 6.87 -2.88 -10.42
C LEU A 13 7.01 -4.21 -9.69
N LEU A 14 8.19 -4.84 -9.76
CA LEU A 14 8.47 -6.09 -9.04
C LEU A 14 8.43 -5.87 -7.52
N LEU A 15 9.13 -4.87 -7.00
CA LEU A 15 9.11 -4.53 -5.58
C LEU A 15 7.68 -4.30 -5.09
N ARG A 16 6.87 -3.53 -5.83
CA ARG A 16 5.46 -3.32 -5.49
C ARG A 16 4.68 -4.63 -5.42
N LEU A 17 4.83 -5.50 -6.42
CA LEU A 17 4.12 -6.78 -6.47
C LEU A 17 4.50 -7.68 -5.29
N PHE A 18 5.78 -7.85 -4.99
CA PHE A 18 6.25 -8.70 -3.90
C PHE A 18 5.94 -8.12 -2.51
N LEU A 19 6.07 -6.81 -2.32
CA LEU A 19 5.73 -6.15 -1.05
C LEU A 19 4.24 -6.30 -0.68
N ASN A 20 3.36 -6.30 -1.69
CA ASN A 20 1.92 -6.49 -1.53
C ASN A 20 1.51 -7.97 -1.45
N ASN A 21 2.35 -8.90 -1.91
CA ASN A 21 2.07 -10.33 -1.92
C ASN A 21 3.25 -11.13 -1.32
N PRO A 22 3.59 -10.93 -0.04
CA PRO A 22 4.82 -11.48 0.57
C PRO A 22 4.86 -13.01 0.60
N GLU A 23 3.70 -13.66 0.63
CA GLU A 23 3.58 -15.13 0.72
C GLU A 23 3.55 -15.84 -0.64
N LYS A 24 3.33 -15.10 -1.74
CA LYS A 24 3.15 -15.69 -3.06
C LYS A 24 4.49 -15.94 -3.75
N TYR A 25 4.55 -17.05 -4.46
CA TYR A 25 5.65 -17.40 -5.34
C TYR A 25 5.30 -17.02 -6.78
N TYR A 26 6.28 -16.48 -7.49
CA TYR A 26 6.13 -16.07 -8.87
C TYR A 26 7.30 -16.59 -9.71
N PHE A 27 7.01 -17.02 -10.94
CA PHE A 27 8.06 -17.35 -11.91
C PHE A 27 8.18 -16.25 -12.97
N VAL A 28 9.32 -16.23 -13.66
CA VAL A 28 9.71 -15.12 -14.56
C VAL A 28 8.67 -14.87 -15.67
N ARG A 29 8.15 -15.93 -16.30
CA ARG A 29 7.17 -15.81 -17.41
C ARG A 29 5.81 -15.33 -16.93
N GLU A 30 5.37 -15.74 -15.74
CA GLU A 30 4.15 -15.21 -15.13
C GLU A 30 4.28 -13.71 -14.87
N LEU A 31 5.37 -13.27 -14.24
CA LEU A 31 5.61 -11.85 -13.97
C LEU A 31 5.67 -11.01 -15.25
N ALA A 32 6.31 -11.53 -16.30
CA ALA A 32 6.36 -10.85 -17.60
C ALA A 32 4.96 -10.67 -18.21
N ARG A 33 4.09 -11.69 -18.11
CA ARG A 33 2.69 -11.63 -18.57
C ARG A 33 1.85 -10.69 -17.70
N ASN A 34 1.92 -10.84 -16.38
CA ASN A 34 1.08 -10.11 -15.44
C ASN A 34 1.39 -8.61 -15.39
N LEU A 35 2.65 -8.23 -15.59
CA LEU A 35 3.10 -6.85 -15.51
C LEU A 35 3.29 -6.19 -16.88
N ASP A 36 3.09 -6.94 -17.98
CA ASP A 36 3.36 -6.50 -19.36
C ASP A 36 4.79 -5.94 -19.53
N ILE A 37 5.79 -6.74 -19.15
CA ILE A 37 7.22 -6.37 -19.17
C ILE A 37 8.01 -7.41 -19.97
N HIS A 38 9.01 -6.96 -20.72
CA HIS A 38 9.98 -7.85 -21.38
C HIS A 38 10.64 -8.83 -20.41
N LEU A 39 10.62 -10.11 -20.78
CA LEU A 39 11.13 -11.23 -19.98
C LEU A 39 12.56 -11.02 -19.47
N ASN A 40 13.45 -10.50 -20.32
CA ASN A 40 14.86 -10.29 -19.96
C ASN A 40 15.03 -9.17 -18.92
N SER A 41 14.19 -8.15 -18.96
CA SER A 41 14.18 -7.09 -17.95
C SER A 41 13.72 -7.63 -16.59
N VAL A 42 12.68 -8.47 -16.60
CA VAL A 42 12.19 -9.15 -15.39
C VAL A 42 13.29 -10.04 -14.79
N ARG A 43 13.92 -10.89 -15.62
CA ARG A 43 15.01 -11.78 -15.17
C ARG A 43 16.14 -11.00 -14.50
N ARG A 44 16.65 -9.96 -15.17
CA ARG A 44 17.76 -9.13 -14.66
C ARG A 44 17.42 -8.49 -13.32
N GLU A 45 16.22 -7.93 -13.16
CA GLU A 45 15.84 -7.29 -11.90
C GLU A 45 15.54 -8.30 -10.79
N LEU A 46 15.00 -9.48 -11.11
CA LEU A 46 14.83 -10.55 -10.11
C LEU A 46 16.18 -11.02 -9.56
N GLU A 47 17.17 -11.25 -10.42
CA GLU A 47 18.54 -11.59 -10.02
C GLU A 47 19.15 -10.48 -9.14
N ASN A 48 18.98 -9.21 -9.52
CA ASN A 48 19.45 -8.09 -8.69
C ASN A 48 18.79 -8.07 -7.29
N LEU A 49 17.48 -8.25 -7.22
CA LEU A 49 16.74 -8.22 -5.96
C LEU A 49 17.05 -9.43 -5.06
N GLU A 50 17.30 -10.59 -5.66
CA GLU A 50 17.80 -11.79 -4.98
C GLU A 50 19.22 -11.57 -4.44
N ASN A 51 20.12 -11.02 -5.24
CA ASN A 51 21.50 -10.74 -4.83
C ASN A 51 21.59 -9.75 -3.65
N ILE A 52 20.65 -8.79 -3.56
CA ILE A 52 20.55 -7.84 -2.44
C ILE A 52 19.89 -8.50 -1.21
N GLY A 53 19.24 -9.66 -1.38
CA GLY A 53 18.56 -10.41 -0.32
C GLY A 53 17.12 -9.97 -0.09
N ILE A 54 16.52 -9.17 -0.98
CA ILE A 54 15.11 -8.76 -0.91
C ILE A 54 14.19 -9.92 -1.32
N LEU A 55 14.65 -10.77 -2.24
CA LEU A 55 13.93 -11.96 -2.68
C LEU A 55 14.71 -13.23 -2.33
N ASN A 56 13.97 -14.30 -2.04
CA ASN A 56 14.49 -15.66 -2.01
C ASN A 56 14.00 -16.40 -3.26
N SER A 57 14.74 -17.44 -3.67
CA SER A 57 14.35 -18.29 -4.78
C SER A 57 14.32 -19.78 -4.41
N CYS A 58 13.50 -20.54 -5.13
CA CYS A 58 13.41 -21.99 -5.02
C CYS A 58 12.95 -22.64 -6.34
N ASP A 59 13.23 -23.91 -6.53
CA ASP A 59 12.86 -24.63 -7.76
C ASP A 59 11.45 -25.23 -7.72
N HIS A 60 10.94 -25.56 -6.53
CA HIS A 60 9.59 -26.08 -6.34
C HIS A 60 9.02 -25.65 -4.99
N PRO A 61 8.17 -24.61 -4.94
CA PRO A 61 7.40 -24.29 -3.74
C PRO A 61 6.26 -25.31 -3.58
N GLU A 62 6.16 -25.94 -2.41
CA GLU A 62 5.12 -26.95 -2.07
C GLU A 62 3.67 -26.41 -2.23
N ILE A 63 3.50 -25.09 -2.24
CA ILE A 63 2.21 -24.39 -2.24
C ILE A 63 1.77 -23.95 -3.66
N ALA A 64 2.60 -24.15 -4.70
CA ALA A 64 2.19 -23.88 -6.08
C ALA A 64 1.26 -25.00 -6.60
N GLN A 65 0.08 -25.10 -6.01
CA GLN A 65 -1.00 -25.96 -6.49
C GLN A 65 -1.74 -25.27 -7.65
N GLU A 66 -1.95 -26.06 -8.69
CA GLU A 66 -3.03 -25.94 -9.67
C GLU A 66 -2.96 -24.76 -10.64
N GLU A 67 -2.07 -24.85 -11.62
CA GLU A 67 -2.40 -24.69 -13.05
C GLU A 67 -1.16 -25.05 -13.89
N GLU A 68 -1.38 -25.67 -15.05
CA GLU A 68 -0.38 -26.09 -16.05
C GLU A 68 0.20 -27.52 -15.90
N THR A 69 -0.56 -28.47 -16.45
CA THR A 69 -0.05 -29.42 -17.45
C THR A 69 0.79 -28.69 -18.49
N GLU A 70 2.13 -28.71 -18.36
CA GLU A 70 3.08 -28.67 -19.49
C GLU A 70 4.52 -28.65 -18.96
N ALA A 71 5.27 -29.70 -19.32
CA ALA A 71 6.71 -29.95 -19.18
C ALA A 71 7.36 -29.66 -17.80
N LYS A 72 8.06 -30.69 -17.29
CA LYS A 72 9.05 -30.62 -16.19
C LYS A 72 10.24 -29.71 -16.56
N ASP A 73 9.99 -28.42 -16.75
CA ASP A 73 11.02 -27.41 -16.92
C ASP A 73 11.43 -26.94 -15.52
N ASN A 74 12.73 -26.85 -15.24
CA ASN A 74 13.26 -26.37 -13.96
C ASN A 74 12.89 -24.88 -13.78
N LYS A 75 11.66 -24.62 -13.34
CA LYS A 75 11.12 -23.27 -13.13
C LYS A 75 11.70 -22.73 -11.81
N LYS A 76 12.52 -21.68 -11.90
CA LYS A 76 12.95 -20.92 -10.72
C LYS A 76 11.83 -19.96 -10.28
N TYR A 77 11.37 -20.13 -9.05
CA TYR A 77 10.37 -19.30 -8.38
C TYR A 77 11.02 -18.29 -7.46
N TYR A 78 10.37 -17.14 -7.29
CA TYR A 78 10.83 -16.05 -6.42
C TYR A 78 9.72 -15.69 -5.43
N ARG A 79 10.12 -15.31 -4.22
CA ARG A 79 9.24 -14.81 -3.16
C ARG A 79 9.94 -13.71 -2.38
N LEU A 80 9.17 -12.82 -1.77
CA LEU A 80 9.69 -11.83 -0.83
C LEU A 80 10.41 -12.48 0.36
N ASN A 81 11.62 -12.02 0.65
CA ASN A 81 12.31 -12.37 1.87
C ASN A 81 11.80 -11.50 3.04
N SER A 82 10.83 -12.01 3.80
CA SER A 82 10.28 -11.31 4.97
C SER A 82 11.31 -11.04 6.08
N GLN A 83 12.48 -11.67 6.04
CA GLN A 83 13.58 -11.45 6.98
C GLN A 83 14.55 -10.33 6.53
N PHE A 84 14.31 -9.69 5.38
CA PHE A 84 15.14 -8.60 4.92
C PHE A 84 15.04 -7.39 5.86
N VAL A 85 16.20 -6.88 6.30
CA VAL A 85 16.30 -5.88 7.39
C VAL A 85 15.50 -4.60 7.11
N PHE A 86 15.42 -4.15 5.85
CA PHE A 86 14.74 -2.90 5.48
C PHE A 86 13.34 -3.09 4.88
N ILE A 87 12.69 -4.22 5.16
CA ILE A 87 11.44 -4.55 4.47
C ILE A 87 10.29 -3.62 4.84
N GLU A 88 10.19 -3.22 6.10
CA GLU A 88 9.13 -2.31 6.56
C GLU A 88 9.35 -0.87 6.11
N GLU A 89 10.61 -0.45 5.97
CA GLU A 89 10.98 0.85 5.39
C GLU A 89 10.66 0.89 3.90
N LEU A 90 10.96 -0.17 3.16
CA LEU A 90 10.59 -0.30 1.75
C LEU A 90 9.07 -0.30 1.59
N ARG A 91 8.34 -1.09 2.39
CA ARG A 91 6.87 -1.10 2.37
C ARG A 91 6.31 0.29 2.66
N SER A 92 6.82 0.95 3.71
CA SER A 92 6.44 2.32 4.07
C SER A 92 6.74 3.32 2.95
N LEU A 93 7.89 3.20 2.28
CA LEU A 93 8.25 4.06 1.15
C LEU A 93 7.27 3.89 -0.01
N PHE A 94 6.93 2.65 -0.37
CA PHE A 94 6.00 2.36 -1.45
C PHE A 94 4.58 2.82 -1.13
N ILE A 95 4.09 2.58 0.08
CA ILE A 95 2.80 3.09 0.56
C ILE A 95 2.79 4.63 0.49
N LYS A 96 3.79 5.29 1.07
CA LYS A 96 3.90 6.75 1.01
C LYS A 96 3.97 7.26 -0.42
N SER A 97 4.74 6.62 -1.30
CA SER A 97 4.82 7.03 -2.70
C SER A 97 3.49 6.93 -3.43
N HIS A 98 2.65 5.95 -3.06
CA HIS A 98 1.34 5.75 -3.63
C HIS A 98 0.35 6.80 -3.09
N VAL A 99 0.38 7.04 -1.78
CA VAL A 99 -0.52 7.99 -1.12
C VAL A 99 -0.14 9.46 -1.41
N ILE A 100 1.15 9.80 -1.54
CA ILE A 100 1.66 11.15 -1.81
C ILE A 100 1.29 11.64 -3.22
N MET A 101 0.90 10.77 -4.15
CA MET A 101 0.73 11.14 -5.57
C MET A 101 -0.67 10.96 -6.15
N GLU A 102 -1.63 10.41 -5.42
CA GLU A 102 -2.97 10.30 -5.99
C GLU A 102 -3.76 11.60 -5.78
N GLN A 103 -3.49 12.60 -6.64
CA GLN A 103 -4.52 13.59 -7.02
C GLN A 103 -5.83 12.84 -7.34
N ALA A 104 -5.72 11.67 -7.97
CA ALA A 104 -6.83 10.75 -8.22
C ALA A 104 -7.57 10.29 -6.95
N LEU A 105 -6.89 10.11 -5.82
CA LEU A 105 -7.48 9.71 -4.54
C LEU A 105 -8.19 10.91 -3.93
N ILE A 106 -7.54 12.08 -3.93
CA ILE A 106 -8.15 13.34 -3.54
C ILE A 106 -9.42 13.58 -4.37
N ASP A 107 -9.34 13.49 -5.70
CA ASP A 107 -10.47 13.63 -6.63
C ASP A 107 -11.57 12.60 -6.37
N LYS A 108 -11.20 11.33 -6.12
CA LYS A 108 -12.16 10.27 -5.77
C LYS A 108 -12.89 10.64 -4.47
N VAL A 109 -12.15 11.06 -3.45
CA VAL A 109 -12.68 11.44 -2.12
C VAL A 109 -13.57 12.66 -2.21
N GLU A 110 -13.18 13.67 -2.96
CA GLU A 110 -14.02 14.85 -3.22
C GLU A 110 -15.29 14.50 -4.01
N LYS A 111 -15.26 13.52 -4.91
CA LYS A 111 -16.45 12.98 -5.60
C LYS A 111 -17.36 12.13 -4.70
N MET A 112 -16.96 11.81 -3.47
CA MET A 112 -17.78 11.09 -2.51
C MET A 112 -18.67 12.01 -1.67
N GLY A 113 -18.37 13.30 -1.60
CA GLY A 113 -19.16 14.29 -0.87
C GLY A 113 -18.32 15.48 -0.41
N GLU A 114 -18.85 16.25 0.55
CA GLU A 114 -18.14 17.39 1.11
C GLU A 114 -17.17 16.92 2.19
N VAL A 115 -15.87 16.96 1.88
CA VAL A 115 -14.80 16.55 2.80
C VAL A 115 -14.06 17.77 3.33
N ASN A 116 -13.98 17.91 4.64
CA ASN A 116 -13.25 18.99 5.31
C ASN A 116 -11.84 18.56 5.77
N LEU A 117 -11.69 17.31 6.19
CA LEU A 117 -10.39 16.71 6.52
C LEU A 117 -10.36 15.27 6.03
N PHE A 118 -9.27 14.89 5.36
CA PHE A 118 -8.96 13.52 5.02
C PHE A 118 -7.52 13.22 5.43
N LEU A 119 -7.37 12.29 6.37
CA LEU A 119 -6.11 11.95 7.00
C LEU A 119 -5.92 10.45 6.96
N LEU A 120 -4.71 10.02 6.58
CA LEU A 120 -4.26 8.65 6.72
C LEU A 120 -3.25 8.56 7.87
N SER A 121 -3.40 7.54 8.70
CA SER A 121 -2.50 7.20 9.80
C SER A 121 -2.32 5.69 9.83
N GLY A 122 -1.90 5.16 10.96
CA GLY A 122 -1.86 3.73 11.19
C GLY A 122 -1.02 2.98 10.18
N VAL A 123 -1.65 1.98 9.54
CA VAL A 123 -1.07 1.15 8.49
C VAL A 123 -0.46 1.94 7.32
N PHE A 124 -0.99 3.13 7.01
CA PHE A 124 -0.52 3.94 5.87
C PHE A 124 0.80 4.68 6.17
N VAL A 125 1.16 4.81 7.44
CA VAL A 125 2.37 5.52 7.89
C VAL A 125 3.31 4.65 8.72
N GLY A 126 2.99 3.35 8.85
CA GLY A 126 3.76 2.36 9.58
C GLY A 126 3.61 2.48 11.10
N ARG A 127 2.42 2.81 11.60
CA ARG A 127 2.12 2.94 13.03
C ARG A 127 0.98 2.02 13.45
N GLU A 128 1.26 0.77 13.78
CA GLU A 128 0.19 -0.21 14.08
C GLU A 128 -0.63 0.11 15.32
N GLU A 129 -0.07 0.88 16.26
CA GLU A 129 -0.74 1.30 17.49
C GLU A 129 -1.69 2.51 17.30
N ALA A 130 -1.82 3.04 16.08
CA ALA A 130 -2.72 4.15 15.83
C ALA A 130 -4.18 3.72 16.09
N PRO A 131 -5.01 4.61 16.67
CA PRO A 131 -6.39 4.26 16.99
C PRO A 131 -7.29 4.14 15.73
N ALA A 132 -6.84 4.68 14.61
CA ALA A 132 -7.42 4.46 13.29
C ALA A 132 -6.35 4.64 12.19
N ASP A 133 -6.55 3.95 11.08
CA ASP A 133 -5.75 4.07 9.86
C ASP A 133 -6.21 5.21 8.97
N LEU A 134 -7.50 5.58 9.07
CA LEU A 134 -8.10 6.60 8.22
C LEU A 134 -9.09 7.43 9.03
N LEU A 135 -9.00 8.74 8.90
CA LEU A 135 -9.98 9.68 9.43
C LEU A 135 -10.54 10.54 8.29
N LEU A 136 -11.87 10.53 8.16
CA LEU A 136 -12.59 11.40 7.25
C LEU A 136 -13.57 12.27 8.02
N VAL A 137 -13.43 13.59 7.87
CA VAL A 137 -14.33 14.57 8.46
C VAL A 137 -15.13 15.23 7.34
N GLY A 138 -16.46 15.12 7.41
CA GLY A 138 -17.36 15.71 6.43
C GLY A 138 -18.62 14.88 6.19
N THR A 139 -19.30 15.17 5.09
CA THR A 139 -20.53 14.49 4.67
C THR A 139 -20.25 13.71 3.40
N VAL A 140 -20.05 12.40 3.53
CA VAL A 140 -19.70 11.51 2.42
C VAL A 140 -20.67 10.36 2.25
N ASN A 141 -20.79 9.87 1.02
CA ASN A 141 -21.54 8.67 0.72
C ASN A 141 -20.83 7.43 1.31
N LYS A 142 -21.44 6.81 2.33
CA LYS A 142 -20.90 5.65 3.05
C LYS A 142 -20.62 4.44 2.14
N GLN A 143 -21.42 4.22 1.09
CA GLN A 143 -21.23 3.11 0.17
C GLN A 143 -19.98 3.30 -0.69
N LYS A 144 -19.74 4.52 -1.18
CA LYS A 144 -18.51 4.85 -1.93
C LYS A 144 -17.28 4.74 -1.04
N LEU A 145 -17.37 5.20 0.21
CA LEU A 145 -16.28 5.09 1.16
C LEU A 145 -15.96 3.63 1.49
N SER A 146 -16.97 2.80 1.76
CA SER A 146 -16.76 1.37 2.01
C SER A 146 -16.08 0.67 0.83
N LYS A 147 -16.42 1.03 -0.41
CA LYS A 147 -15.70 0.53 -1.61
C LYS A 147 -14.24 0.99 -1.67
N LEU A 148 -13.97 2.24 -1.29
CA LEU A 148 -12.59 2.75 -1.22
C LEU A 148 -11.77 1.96 -0.20
N VAL A 149 -12.31 1.79 1.01
CA VAL A 149 -11.65 1.06 2.09
C VAL A 149 -11.41 -0.39 1.67
N ALA A 150 -12.41 -1.07 1.08
CA ALA A 150 -12.25 -2.44 0.59
C ALA A 150 -11.15 -2.58 -0.48
N ASN A 151 -10.91 -1.54 -1.29
CA ASN A 151 -9.80 -1.55 -2.24
C ASN A 151 -8.45 -1.42 -1.51
N PHE A 152 -8.36 -0.54 -0.51
CA PHE A 152 -7.16 -0.45 0.33
C PHE A 152 -6.86 -1.75 1.07
N GLU A 153 -7.88 -2.42 1.60
CA GLU A 153 -7.70 -3.72 2.28
C GLU A 153 -7.16 -4.80 1.34
N LYS A 154 -7.64 -4.82 0.09
CA LYS A 154 -7.13 -5.73 -0.95
C LYS A 154 -5.68 -5.44 -1.32
N GLU A 155 -5.32 -4.16 -1.44
CA GLU A 155 -3.96 -3.74 -1.79
C GLU A 155 -2.96 -3.99 -0.66
N LEU A 156 -3.39 -3.77 0.58
CA LEU A 156 -2.56 -3.94 1.78
C LEU A 156 -2.56 -5.39 2.30
N GLY A 157 -3.50 -6.22 1.88
CA GLY A 157 -3.66 -7.59 2.37
C GLY A 157 -4.07 -7.68 3.85
N ARG A 158 -4.61 -6.60 4.43
CA ARG A 158 -5.04 -6.52 5.83
C ARG A 158 -6.23 -5.57 5.99
N SER A 159 -6.96 -5.73 7.09
CA SER A 159 -8.09 -4.84 7.43
C SER A 159 -7.61 -3.41 7.68
N VAL A 160 -8.44 -2.43 7.31
CA VAL A 160 -8.16 -1.01 7.50
C VAL A 160 -9.21 -0.41 8.42
N ASN A 161 -8.78 0.05 9.60
CA ASN A 161 -9.64 0.68 10.58
C ASN A 161 -9.88 2.15 10.22
N TYR A 162 -11.13 2.55 10.05
CA TYR A 162 -11.46 3.93 9.65
C TYR A 162 -12.54 4.56 10.53
N ALA A 163 -12.42 5.87 10.71
CA ALA A 163 -13.39 6.71 11.40
C ALA A 163 -13.96 7.78 10.46
N VAL A 164 -15.28 7.97 10.55
CA VAL A 164 -15.99 9.02 9.82
C VAL A 164 -16.79 9.83 10.82
N MET A 165 -16.68 11.16 10.75
CA MET A 165 -17.45 12.05 11.61
C MET A 165 -17.83 13.35 10.91
N SER A 166 -18.86 14.01 11.44
CA SER A 166 -19.26 15.31 10.92
C SER A 166 -18.23 16.38 11.28
N LYS A 167 -18.25 17.49 10.53
CA LYS A 167 -17.45 18.68 10.84
C LYS A 167 -17.69 19.18 12.28
N GLN A 168 -18.96 19.14 12.73
CA GLN A 168 -19.34 19.60 14.06
C GLN A 168 -18.76 18.70 15.15
N ASP A 169 -18.87 17.38 14.99
CA ASP A 169 -18.32 16.41 15.94
C ASP A 169 -16.81 16.52 16.04
N PHE A 170 -16.12 16.67 14.91
CA PHE A 170 -14.67 16.83 14.88
C PHE A 170 -14.22 18.08 15.64
N LEU A 171 -14.86 19.23 15.36
CA LEU A 171 -14.52 20.49 16.04
C LEU A 171 -14.81 20.42 17.54
N TYR A 172 -15.93 19.83 17.93
CA TYR A 172 -16.28 19.62 19.34
C TYR A 172 -15.24 18.74 20.05
N ARG A 173 -14.93 17.57 19.48
CA ARG A 173 -13.94 16.62 20.05
C ARG A 173 -12.54 17.22 20.09
N ARG A 174 -12.13 17.96 19.05
CA ARG A 174 -10.85 18.68 19.03
C ARG A 174 -10.79 19.74 20.13
N GLY A 175 -11.86 20.51 20.33
CA GLY A 175 -11.95 21.52 21.39
C GLY A 175 -11.93 20.94 22.81
N MET A 176 -12.41 19.70 22.97
CA MET A 176 -12.38 18.97 24.24
C MET A 176 -11.10 18.15 24.46
N THR A 177 -10.12 18.25 23.55
CA THR A 177 -8.88 17.45 23.57
C THR A 177 -9.19 15.95 23.68
N ASP A 178 -10.17 15.50 22.89
CA ASP A 178 -10.53 14.10 22.79
C ASP A 178 -9.29 13.26 22.44
N ARG A 179 -9.04 12.20 23.22
CA ARG A 179 -7.83 11.38 23.10
C ARG A 179 -7.64 10.80 21.70
N PHE A 180 -8.72 10.37 21.06
CA PHE A 180 -8.67 9.77 19.73
C PHE A 180 -8.25 10.80 18.67
N ILE A 181 -8.85 11.99 18.70
CA ILE A 181 -8.52 13.07 17.76
C ILE A 181 -7.11 13.59 18.01
N PHE A 182 -6.74 13.82 19.27
CA PHE A 182 -5.41 14.29 19.65
C PHE A 182 -4.32 13.32 19.18
N ASP A 183 -4.50 12.03 19.45
CA ASP A 183 -3.54 11.00 19.07
C ASP A 183 -3.34 10.92 17.55
N LEU A 184 -4.42 11.04 16.76
CA LEU A 184 -4.32 11.03 15.30
C LEU A 184 -3.64 12.28 14.73
N LEU A 185 -3.87 13.46 15.30
CA LEU A 185 -3.36 14.73 14.78
C LEU A 185 -1.91 15.02 15.19
N GLU A 186 -1.54 14.70 16.43
CA GLU A 186 -0.21 15.05 16.98
C GLU A 186 0.87 14.03 16.62
N ASN A 187 0.48 12.81 16.25
CA ASN A 187 1.43 11.79 15.83
C ASN A 187 1.58 11.75 14.31
N LYS A 188 2.53 10.92 13.85
CA LYS A 188 2.80 10.69 12.43
C LYS A 188 1.50 10.35 11.69
N ASN A 189 1.15 11.23 10.75
CA ASN A 189 -0.01 11.11 9.88
C ASN A 189 0.31 11.69 8.50
N LEU A 190 -0.57 11.46 7.55
CA LEU A 190 -0.52 12.04 6.22
C LEU A 190 -1.86 12.70 5.92
N ILE A 191 -1.84 14.03 5.92
CA ILE A 191 -3.01 14.86 5.64
C ILE A 191 -3.10 15.08 4.13
N LEU A 192 -4.20 14.62 3.54
CA LEU A 192 -4.45 14.71 2.09
C LEU A 192 -5.40 15.86 1.73
N ILE A 193 -6.38 16.11 2.60
CA ILE A 193 -7.29 17.25 2.48
C ILE A 193 -7.34 17.90 3.85
N ASN A 194 -7.08 19.20 3.95
CA ASN A 194 -7.37 19.98 5.14
C ASN A 194 -7.96 21.33 4.74
N ARG A 195 -9.25 21.51 5.03
CA ARG A 195 -9.99 22.76 4.79
C ARG A 195 -10.31 23.51 6.08
N PHE A 196 -9.81 23.02 7.22
CA PHE A 196 -9.78 23.80 8.44
C PHE A 196 -8.64 24.80 8.29
N LYS A 197 -8.98 26.10 8.19
CA LYS A 197 -7.97 27.15 8.20
C LYS A 197 -7.26 27.09 9.55
N ASP A 198 -6.00 26.67 9.56
CA ASP A 198 -5.13 26.92 10.70
C ASP A 198 -4.99 28.45 10.80
N LYS A 199 -5.43 29.01 11.94
CA LYS A 199 -5.06 30.36 12.36
C LYS A 199 -3.83 30.25 13.24
#